data_AF-A0A3M2QLY0-F1
#
_entry.id   AF-A0A3M2QLY0-F1
#
_cell.length_a   1.000
_cell.length_b   1.000
_cell.length_c   1.000
_cell.angle_alpha   90.00
_cell.angle_beta   90.00
_cell.angle_gamma   90.00
#
_symmetry.space_group_name_H-M   'P 1'
#
loop_
_entity.id
_entity.type
_entity.pdbx_description
1 polymer ?
#
loop_
_entity_poly.entity_id
_entity_poly.type
_entity_poly.pdbx_seq_one_letter_code
_entity_poly.pdbx_strand_id
1 'polypeptide(L)'
;ERPPPAQPARHSLHADVRMFVQSGVFTGSTAFQPAFATLRHTSAAKYFDVREFQKNVWVTQDFSRVVEESFSSSNYSDLFQRSVQWILTSKDEVLNRRLLVISPYEAQKLLPEIEKSQHVSLRLYSPWVNLGFDSLDHLNLYTVPQTQNCCAIPRSLITPLNIFSGQLYLSNYHDYIHL
;
A
#
# COMPACT_ATOMS: atom_id res chain seq x y z
N GLU A 1 -20.79 -10.81 -1.55
CA GLU A 1 -21.23 -11.03 -2.94
C GLU A 1 -20.02 -11.41 -3.80
N ARG A 2 -20.22 -12.19 -4.86
CA ARG A 2 -19.14 -12.51 -5.81
C ARG A 2 -19.02 -11.36 -6.80
N PRO A 3 -17.81 -10.84 -7.08
CA PRO A 3 -17.65 -9.81 -8.10
C PRO A 3 -18.22 -10.28 -9.45
N PRO A 4 -18.78 -9.34 -10.24
CA PRO A 4 -19.20 -9.66 -11.60
C PRO A 4 -18.02 -10.21 -12.41
N PRO A 5 -18.28 -11.00 -13.47
CA PRO A 5 -17.22 -11.51 -14.32
C PRO A 5 -16.45 -10.35 -14.94
N ALA A 6 -15.16 -10.24 -14.63
CA ALA A 6 -14.26 -9.24 -15.18
C ALA A 6 -12.94 -9.90 -15.61
N GLN A 7 -12.32 -9.35 -16.65
CA GLN A 7 -11.03 -9.84 -17.12
C GLN A 7 -9.91 -9.37 -16.17
N PRO A 8 -9.09 -10.28 -15.61
CA PRO A 8 -8.00 -9.90 -14.73
C PRO A 8 -6.94 -9.13 -15.52
N ALA A 9 -6.44 -8.04 -14.93
CA ALA A 9 -5.36 -7.27 -15.54
C ALA A 9 -4.08 -8.11 -15.64
N ARG A 10 -3.37 -7.97 -16.76
CA ARG A 10 -2.04 -8.55 -16.90
C ARG A 10 -1.07 -7.88 -15.95
N HIS A 11 -0.49 -8.66 -15.05
CA HIS A 11 0.51 -8.19 -14.11
C HIS A 11 1.81 -7.81 -14.82
N SER A 12 2.42 -6.72 -14.38
CA SER A 12 3.70 -6.23 -14.90
C SER A 12 4.52 -5.56 -13.81
N LEU A 13 5.83 -5.83 -13.78
CA LEU A 13 6.75 -5.16 -12.89
C LEU A 13 7.37 -3.96 -13.61
N HIS A 14 7.09 -2.75 -13.12
CA HIS A 14 7.63 -1.52 -13.70
C HIS A 14 9.12 -1.35 -13.36
N ALA A 15 9.92 -0.82 -14.30
CA ALA A 15 11.36 -0.64 -14.14
C ALA A 15 11.71 0.23 -12.91
N ASP A 16 10.99 1.32 -12.69
CA ASP A 16 11.20 2.20 -11.53
C ASP A 16 10.91 1.53 -10.18
N VAL A 17 10.01 0.54 -10.13
CA VAL A 17 9.78 -0.24 -8.89
C VAL A 17 11.02 -1.08 -8.59
N ARG A 18 11.64 -1.66 -9.63
CA ARG A 18 12.93 -2.35 -9.48
C ARG A 18 14.05 -1.38 -9.11
N MET A 19 14.12 -0.20 -9.72
CA MET A 19 15.12 0.81 -9.35
C MET A 19 14.95 1.28 -7.91
N PHE A 20 13.72 1.39 -7.42
CA PHE A 20 13.45 1.68 -6.02
C PHE A 20 14.03 0.60 -5.09
N VAL A 21 13.88 -0.69 -5.41
CA VAL A 21 14.50 -1.78 -4.63
C VAL A 21 16.03 -1.67 -4.62
N GLN A 22 16.62 -1.24 -5.73
CA GLN A 22 18.07 -1.15 -5.88
C GLN A 22 18.68 0.08 -5.20
N SER A 23 17.99 1.23 -5.23
CA SER A 23 18.50 2.52 -4.77
C SER A 23 17.89 3.02 -3.45
N GLY A 24 16.70 2.54 -3.09
CA GLY A 24 15.90 3.04 -1.98
C GLY A 24 15.23 4.40 -2.23
N VAL A 25 15.34 4.96 -3.43
CA VAL A 25 14.86 6.31 -3.75
C VAL A 25 13.62 6.27 -4.63
N PHE A 26 12.59 6.99 -4.20
CA PHE A 26 11.34 7.13 -4.92
C PHE A 26 11.45 8.22 -6.00
N THR A 27 11.47 7.82 -7.27
CA THR A 27 11.49 8.75 -8.40
C THR A 27 10.06 9.14 -8.80
N GLY A 28 9.86 10.41 -9.16
CA GLY A 28 8.57 10.89 -9.66
C GLY A 28 8.29 10.31 -11.05
N SER A 29 7.66 9.14 -11.11
CA SER A 29 7.32 8.46 -12.35
C SER A 29 5.88 7.96 -12.37
N THR A 30 5.43 7.47 -13.53
CA THR A 30 4.09 6.88 -13.70
C THR A 30 3.94 5.52 -13.03
N ALA A 31 5.02 4.94 -12.49
CA ALA A 31 5.00 3.66 -11.79
C ALA A 31 4.22 3.73 -10.47
N PHE A 32 4.12 4.93 -9.90
CA PHE A 32 3.56 5.16 -8.58
C PHE A 32 2.45 6.19 -8.62
N GLN A 33 1.47 6.00 -7.74
CA GLN A 33 0.42 7.00 -7.50
C GLN A 33 0.02 7.03 -6.03
N PRO A 34 -0.56 8.14 -5.53
CA PRO A 34 -1.09 8.18 -4.18
C PRO A 34 -2.15 7.09 -3.98
N ALA A 35 -2.09 6.38 -2.86
CA ALA A 35 -2.97 5.25 -2.56
C ALA A 35 -4.46 5.66 -2.62
N PHE A 36 -4.83 6.75 -1.96
CA PHE A 36 -6.21 7.24 -1.98
C PHE A 36 -6.71 7.63 -3.38
N ALA A 37 -5.83 7.97 -4.31
CA ALA A 37 -6.23 8.26 -5.69
C ALA A 37 -6.81 7.02 -6.40
N THR A 38 -6.48 5.79 -5.97
CA THR A 38 -7.06 4.57 -6.53
C THR A 38 -8.53 4.40 -6.18
N LEU A 39 -8.99 5.07 -5.11
CA LEU A 39 -10.39 5.04 -4.69
C LEU A 39 -11.30 5.90 -5.56
N ARG A 40 -10.76 6.68 -6.51
CA ARG A 40 -11.55 7.58 -7.38
C ARG A 40 -12.68 6.89 -8.15
N HIS A 41 -12.52 5.60 -8.45
CA HIS A 41 -13.51 4.81 -9.19
C HIS A 41 -14.41 3.95 -8.29
N THR A 42 -14.28 4.09 -6.97
CA THR A 42 -15.15 3.44 -5.99
C THR A 42 -16.43 4.24 -5.78
N SER A 43 -17.47 3.59 -5.25
CA SER A 43 -18.70 4.28 -4.84
C SER A 43 -18.44 5.26 -3.70
N ALA A 44 -17.39 5.03 -2.90
CA ALA A 44 -16.97 5.87 -1.78
C ALA A 44 -16.57 7.29 -2.24
N ALA A 45 -16.00 7.43 -3.44
CA ALA A 45 -15.62 8.73 -4.01
C ALA A 45 -16.80 9.67 -4.30
N LYS A 46 -18.05 9.22 -4.13
CA LYS A 46 -19.24 10.09 -4.15
C LYS A 46 -19.38 10.93 -2.88
N TYR A 47 -18.77 10.48 -1.78
CA TYR A 47 -19.00 11.04 -0.45
C TYR A 47 -17.82 11.87 0.06
N PHE A 48 -16.65 11.76 -0.58
CA PHE A 48 -15.46 12.51 -0.20
C PHE A 48 -14.56 12.76 -1.41
N ASP A 49 -13.79 13.85 -1.37
CA ASP A 49 -12.76 14.12 -2.37
C ASP A 49 -11.47 13.37 -2.03
N VAL A 50 -11.14 12.34 -2.81
CA VAL A 50 -9.91 11.56 -2.67
C VAL A 50 -8.62 12.39 -2.70
N ARG A 51 -8.68 13.64 -3.22
CA ARG A 51 -7.54 14.55 -3.31
C ARG A 51 -7.22 15.24 -1.99
N GLU A 52 -8.15 15.26 -1.04
CA GLU A 52 -7.96 15.87 0.28
C GLU A 52 -7.07 15.01 1.19
N PHE A 53 -6.93 13.72 0.89
CA PHE A 53 -6.10 12.81 1.67
C PHE A 53 -4.60 13.08 1.49
N GLN A 54 -3.86 12.85 2.58
CA GLN A 54 -2.42 13.01 2.61
C GLN A 54 -1.72 12.04 1.64
N LYS A 55 -0.72 12.54 0.91
CA LYS A 55 0.07 11.77 -0.08
C LYS A 55 1.26 11.06 0.57
N ASN A 56 1.01 10.39 1.70
CA ASN A 56 2.04 9.68 2.46
C ASN A 56 2.09 8.19 2.11
N VAL A 57 0.97 7.63 1.64
CA VAL A 57 0.89 6.24 1.19
C VAL A 57 0.79 6.24 -0.33
N TRP A 58 1.70 5.52 -0.96
CA TRP A 58 1.80 5.35 -2.40
C TRP A 58 1.58 3.90 -2.74
N VAL A 59 1.07 3.66 -3.94
CA VAL A 59 0.84 2.32 -4.49
C VAL A 59 1.49 2.23 -5.87
N THR A 60 1.89 1.03 -6.26
CA THR A 60 2.33 0.76 -7.63
C THR A 60 1.15 0.72 -8.60
N GLN A 61 1.45 0.92 -9.88
CA GLN A 61 0.47 0.75 -10.94
C GLN A 61 -0.10 -0.68 -10.95
N ASP A 62 0.74 -1.71 -10.76
CA ASP A 62 0.30 -3.10 -10.71
C ASP A 62 -0.62 -3.39 -9.52
N PHE A 63 -0.37 -2.78 -8.35
CA PHE A 63 -1.27 -2.88 -7.20
C PHE A 63 -2.65 -2.30 -7.52
N SER A 64 -2.68 -1.11 -8.15
CA SER A 64 -3.93 -0.39 -8.43
C SER A 64 -4.78 -1.01 -9.55
N ARG A 65 -4.16 -1.72 -10.50
CA ARG A 65 -4.84 -2.25 -11.68
C ARG A 65 -5.11 -3.74 -11.52
N VAL A 66 -6.34 -4.06 -11.11
CA VAL A 66 -6.75 -5.44 -10.82
C VAL A 66 -7.49 -6.09 -11.98
N VAL A 67 -8.28 -5.30 -12.71
CA VAL A 67 -9.05 -5.73 -13.88
C VAL A 67 -8.76 -4.84 -15.08
N GLU A 68 -9.00 -5.35 -16.29
CA GLU A 68 -8.81 -4.59 -17.54
C GLU A 68 -9.94 -3.60 -17.81
N GLU A 69 -11.07 -3.72 -17.12
CA GLU A 69 -12.25 -2.89 -17.32
C GLU A 69 -12.04 -1.44 -16.89
N SER A 70 -12.55 -0.52 -17.71
CA SER A 70 -12.68 0.88 -17.37
C SER A 70 -13.94 1.10 -16.54
N PHE A 71 -13.78 1.43 -15.26
CA PHE A 71 -14.87 1.79 -14.37
C PHE A 71 -15.45 3.17 -14.72
N SER A 72 -16.77 3.30 -14.63
CA SER A 72 -17.53 4.51 -14.99
C SER A 72 -18.57 4.85 -13.92
N SER A 73 -19.37 5.89 -14.13
CA SER A 73 -20.39 6.32 -13.15
C SER A 73 -21.43 5.25 -12.80
N SER A 74 -21.62 4.23 -13.66
CA SER A 74 -22.55 3.11 -13.44
C SER A 74 -21.90 1.84 -12.88
N ASN A 75 -20.56 1.72 -12.91
CA ASN A 75 -19.83 0.51 -12.48
C ASN A 75 -18.64 0.91 -11.57
N TYR A 76 -18.69 0.49 -10.31
CA TYR A 76 -17.65 0.83 -9.31
C TYR A 76 -16.56 -0.24 -9.19
N SER A 77 -15.36 0.19 -8.82
CA SER A 77 -14.22 -0.69 -8.55
C SER A 77 -14.23 -1.29 -7.13
N ASP A 78 -15.32 -1.16 -6.38
CA ASP A 78 -15.43 -1.54 -4.96
C ASP A 78 -15.06 -3.00 -4.72
N LEU A 79 -15.61 -3.90 -5.55
CA LEU A 79 -15.42 -5.35 -5.43
C LEU A 79 -14.06 -5.84 -5.93
N PHE A 80 -13.25 -4.93 -6.50
CA PHE A 80 -11.95 -5.23 -7.08
C PHE A 80 -10.80 -4.55 -6.34
N GLN A 81 -11.05 -3.93 -5.18
CA GLN A 81 -9.98 -3.40 -4.34
C GLN A 81 -9.10 -4.54 -3.81
N ARG A 82 -7.77 -4.37 -3.90
CA ARG A 82 -6.82 -5.32 -3.34
C ARG A 82 -6.58 -5.04 -1.86
N SER A 83 -6.46 -6.11 -1.09
CA SER A 83 -5.99 -6.03 0.29
C SER A 83 -4.56 -5.52 0.34
N VAL A 84 -4.32 -4.54 1.20
CA VAL A 84 -2.99 -4.01 1.50
C VAL A 84 -2.27 -5.04 2.38
N GLN A 85 -1.15 -5.58 1.91
CA GLN A 85 -0.37 -6.60 2.63
C GLN A 85 1.13 -6.39 2.54
N TRP A 86 1.64 -5.98 1.37
CA TRP A 86 3.07 -5.90 1.10
C TRP A 86 3.51 -4.45 1.05
N ILE A 87 4.31 -4.04 2.04
CA ILE A 87 4.80 -2.67 2.17
C ILE A 87 6.30 -2.64 1.96
N LEU A 88 6.77 -1.92 0.95
CA LEU A 88 8.18 -1.58 0.82
C LEU A 88 8.48 -0.28 1.55
N THR A 89 9.58 -0.31 2.29
CA THR A 89 10.08 0.84 3.07
C THR A 89 11.56 1.04 2.77
N SER A 90 12.00 2.29 2.72
CA SER A 90 13.42 2.65 2.74
C SER A 90 13.64 3.71 3.82
N LYS A 91 14.88 3.83 4.31
CA LYS A 91 15.19 4.82 5.37
C LYS A 91 14.86 6.25 4.91
N ASP A 92 15.30 6.59 3.71
CA ASP A 92 15.11 7.93 3.15
C ASP A 92 13.65 8.25 2.89
N GLU A 93 12.87 7.28 2.37
CA GLU A 93 11.45 7.50 2.11
C GLU A 93 10.63 7.58 3.40
N VAL A 94 10.98 6.82 4.44
CA VAL A 94 10.35 6.96 5.75
C VAL A 94 10.60 8.34 6.35
N LEU A 95 11.83 8.88 6.20
CA LEU A 95 12.14 10.26 6.59
C LEU A 95 11.35 11.29 5.78
N ASN A 96 11.17 11.05 4.48
CA ASN A 96 10.32 11.85 3.59
C ASN A 96 8.81 11.60 3.77
N ARG A 97 8.42 10.84 4.79
CA ARG A 97 7.03 10.50 5.12
C ARG A 97 6.29 9.79 3.98
N ARG A 98 6.95 8.85 3.30
CA ARG A 98 6.37 8.03 2.23
C ARG A 98 6.48 6.54 2.51
N LEU A 99 5.40 5.82 2.27
CA LEU A 99 5.32 4.36 2.24
C LEU A 99 4.89 3.89 0.85
N LEU A 100 5.42 2.75 0.40
CA LEU A 100 5.02 2.15 -0.87
C LEU A 100 4.35 0.81 -0.64
N VAL A 101 3.11 0.69 -1.11
CA VAL A 101 2.37 -0.57 -1.19
C VAL A 101 2.59 -1.19 -2.57
N ILE A 102 2.93 -2.47 -2.60
CA ILE A 102 3.14 -3.22 -3.84
C ILE A 102 2.15 -4.36 -3.97
N SER A 103 1.98 -4.87 -5.19
CA SER A 103 1.13 -6.05 -5.41
C SER A 103 1.81 -7.33 -4.89
N PRO A 104 1.02 -8.39 -4.60
CA PRO A 104 1.59 -9.71 -4.31
C PRO A 104 2.48 -10.25 -5.45
N TYR A 105 2.15 -9.93 -6.70
CA TYR A 105 2.96 -10.31 -7.85
C TYR A 105 4.33 -9.63 -7.83
N GLU A 106 4.37 -8.32 -7.61
CA GLU A 106 5.61 -7.56 -7.51
C GLU A 106 6.45 -8.03 -6.32
N ALA A 107 5.82 -8.25 -5.16
CA ALA A 107 6.47 -8.77 -3.96
C ALA A 107 7.18 -10.10 -4.24
N GLN A 108 6.48 -11.06 -4.85
CA GLN A 108 7.05 -12.36 -5.20
C GLN A 108 8.21 -12.24 -6.21
N LYS A 109 8.09 -11.36 -7.20
CA LYS A 109 9.12 -11.17 -8.24
C LYS A 109 10.36 -10.48 -7.71
N LEU A 110 10.20 -9.51 -6.82
CA LEU A 110 11.29 -8.70 -6.27
C LEU A 110 11.93 -9.32 -5.03
N LEU A 111 11.33 -10.35 -4.42
CA LEU A 111 11.82 -10.96 -3.19
C LEU A 111 13.33 -11.27 -3.22
N PRO A 112 13.89 -11.90 -4.27
CA PRO A 112 15.32 -12.20 -4.31
C PRO A 112 16.22 -10.96 -4.42
N GLU A 113 15.72 -9.86 -5.00
CA GLU A 113 16.42 -8.58 -5.09
C GLU A 113 16.35 -7.83 -3.75
N ILE A 114 15.18 -7.87 -3.09
CA ILE A 114 14.94 -7.26 -1.78
C ILE A 114 15.80 -7.92 -0.70
N GLU A 115 15.89 -9.25 -0.68
CA GLU A 115 16.72 -10.02 0.26
C GLU A 115 18.20 -9.59 0.22
N LYS A 116 18.68 -9.15 -0.95
CA LYS A 116 20.06 -8.70 -1.16
C LYS A 116 20.22 -7.19 -1.01
N SER A 117 19.13 -6.44 -0.98
CA SER A 117 19.16 -4.98 -0.92
C SER A 117 19.60 -4.51 0.46
N GLN A 118 20.34 -3.40 0.47
CA GLN A 118 20.69 -2.67 1.70
C GLN A 118 19.85 -1.40 1.88
N HIS A 119 19.02 -1.08 0.89
CA HIS A 119 18.31 0.19 0.80
C HIS A 119 16.83 0.06 1.18
N VAL A 120 16.22 -1.07 0.84
CA VAL A 120 14.79 -1.32 1.09
C VAL A 120 14.57 -2.51 2.02
N SER A 121 13.44 -2.47 2.73
CA SER A 121 12.88 -3.60 3.46
C SER A 121 11.43 -3.82 3.05
N LEU A 122 11.07 -5.07 2.77
CA LEU A 122 9.70 -5.54 2.58
C LEU A 122 9.11 -5.94 3.93
N ARG A 123 7.93 -5.40 4.23
CA ARG A 123 7.21 -5.61 5.49
C ARG A 123 5.82 -6.17 5.21
N LEU A 124 5.46 -7.21 5.95
CA LEU A 124 4.10 -7.74 5.96
C LEU A 124 3.21 -6.88 6.85
N TYR A 125 2.06 -6.51 6.31
CA TYR A 125 1.04 -5.71 6.95
C TYR A 125 -0.29 -6.47 6.97
N SER A 126 -1.06 -6.30 8.05
CA SER A 126 -2.43 -6.75 8.12
C SER A 126 -3.27 -5.73 8.87
N PRO A 127 -4.35 -5.20 8.27
CA PRO A 127 -5.21 -4.25 8.95
C PRO A 127 -5.99 -4.91 10.08
N TRP A 128 -6.25 -4.16 11.15
CA TRP A 128 -7.00 -4.65 12.29
C TRP A 128 -8.52 -4.52 12.07
N VAL A 129 -9.12 -5.57 11.52
CA VAL A 129 -10.55 -5.61 11.17
C VAL A 129 -11.40 -6.45 12.13
N ASN A 130 -10.78 -7.22 13.03
CA ASN A 130 -11.46 -8.11 13.96
C ASN A 130 -10.80 -8.06 15.36
N LEU A 131 -11.57 -7.68 16.37
CA LEU A 131 -11.13 -7.58 17.77
C LEU A 131 -10.76 -8.91 18.42
N GLY A 132 -11.11 -10.05 17.81
CA GLY A 132 -10.73 -11.37 18.28
C GLY A 132 -9.24 -11.71 18.11
N PHE A 133 -8.47 -10.84 17.43
CA PHE A 133 -7.04 -11.00 17.20
C PHE A 133 -6.29 -9.74 17.64
N ASP A 134 -5.03 -9.91 18.06
CA ASP A 134 -4.14 -8.79 18.37
C ASP A 134 -3.83 -7.93 17.14
N SER A 135 -3.50 -6.66 17.36
CA SER A 135 -3.14 -5.76 16.26
C SER A 135 -1.84 -6.19 15.58
N LEU A 136 -1.91 -6.25 14.26
CA LEU A 136 -0.81 -6.65 13.35
C LEU A 136 -0.38 -5.51 12.44
N ASP A 137 -0.87 -4.30 12.71
CA ASP A 137 -0.67 -3.09 11.91
C ASP A 137 0.69 -2.41 12.13
N HIS A 138 1.49 -2.91 13.09
CA HIS A 138 2.77 -2.34 13.47
C HIS A 138 3.89 -2.50 12.45
N LEU A 139 3.67 -3.19 11.31
CA LEU A 139 4.66 -3.41 10.24
C LEU A 139 5.96 -4.10 10.70
N ASN A 140 5.85 -4.92 11.75
CA ASN A 140 6.99 -5.58 12.40
C ASN A 140 6.89 -7.11 12.37
N LEU A 141 5.80 -7.66 11.84
CA LEU A 141 5.53 -9.11 11.88
C LEU A 141 6.52 -9.92 11.06
N TYR A 142 6.79 -9.45 9.85
CA TYR A 142 7.71 -10.10 8.94
C TYR A 142 8.40 -9.03 8.13
N THR A 143 9.72 -8.95 8.26
CA THR A 143 10.55 -7.98 7.55
C THR A 143 11.70 -8.69 6.83
N VAL A 144 11.90 -8.33 5.55
CA VAL A 144 12.95 -8.87 4.70
C VAL A 144 13.73 -7.71 4.09
N PRO A 145 15.07 -7.70 4.15
CA PRO A 145 15.93 -8.67 4.83
C PRO A 145 15.92 -8.48 6.36
N GLN A 146 16.06 -9.58 7.11
CA GLN A 146 16.05 -9.57 8.59
C GLN A 146 17.25 -8.82 9.21
N THR A 147 18.31 -8.61 8.44
CA THR A 147 19.58 -8.00 8.89
C THR A 147 19.54 -6.47 8.93
N GLN A 148 18.54 -5.83 8.34
CA GLN A 148 18.41 -4.39 8.41
C GLN A 148 17.77 -4.00 9.75
N ASN A 149 18.53 -3.25 10.57
CA ASN A 149 17.99 -2.54 11.73
C ASN A 149 16.81 -1.68 11.27
N CYS A 150 15.61 -2.18 11.52
CA CYS A 150 14.37 -1.59 11.05
C CYS A 150 14.20 -0.24 11.73
N CYS A 151 14.26 0.85 10.96
CA CYS A 151 13.76 2.12 11.44
C CYS A 151 12.30 1.90 11.85
N ALA A 152 11.95 2.23 13.10
CA ALA A 152 10.57 2.18 13.55
C ALA A 152 9.76 3.12 12.65
N ILE A 153 8.70 2.59 12.02
CA ILE A 153 7.87 3.40 11.13
C ILE A 153 7.09 4.38 12.01
N PRO A 154 7.20 5.70 11.77
CA PRO A 154 6.44 6.69 12.53
C PRO A 154 4.94 6.43 12.41
N ARG A 155 4.20 6.61 13.51
CA ARG A 155 2.74 6.42 13.52
C ARG A 155 2.03 7.32 12.51
N SER A 156 2.58 8.50 12.21
CA SER A 156 2.07 9.41 11.17
C SER A 156 2.00 8.79 9.77
N LEU A 157 2.69 7.67 9.52
CA LEU A 157 2.60 6.87 8.29
C LEU A 157 1.70 5.65 8.43
N ILE A 158 1.62 5.08 9.63
CA ILE A 158 0.74 3.94 9.92
C ILE A 158 -0.73 4.39 9.88
N THR A 159 -1.09 5.54 10.44
CA THR A 159 -2.48 5.99 10.48
C THR A 159 -3.10 6.14 9.07
N PRO A 160 -2.47 6.85 8.10
CA PRO A 160 -3.00 6.91 6.74
C PRO A 160 -3.04 5.53 6.04
N LEU A 161 -2.07 4.65 6.34
CA LEU A 161 -2.06 3.28 5.81
C LEU A 161 -3.25 2.46 6.35
N ASN A 162 -3.52 2.57 7.65
CA ASN A 162 -4.65 1.93 8.33
C ASN A 162 -5.97 2.38 7.72
N ILE A 163 -6.17 3.69 7.53
CA ILE A 163 -7.38 4.23 6.89
C ILE A 163 -7.51 3.67 5.46
N PHE A 164 -6.44 3.75 4.66
CA PHE A 164 -6.47 3.28 3.28
C PHE A 164 -6.80 1.78 3.18
N SER A 165 -6.29 0.99 4.13
CA SER A 165 -6.53 -0.46 4.20
C SER A 165 -7.90 -0.86 4.77
N GLY A 166 -8.72 0.11 5.19
CA GLY A 166 -10.05 -0.13 5.75
C GLY A 166 -10.03 -0.67 7.19
N GLN A 167 -8.99 -0.35 7.97
CA GLN A 167 -8.92 -0.71 9.38
C GLN A 167 -10.07 -0.04 10.17
N LEU A 168 -10.81 -0.83 10.95
CA LEU A 168 -11.98 -0.38 11.70
C LEU A 168 -11.65 0.04 13.13
N TYR A 169 -10.55 -0.48 13.69
CA TYR A 169 -10.17 -0.28 15.07
C TYR A 169 -8.86 0.50 15.17
N LEU A 170 -8.83 1.51 16.03
CA LEU A 170 -7.63 2.28 16.33
C LEU A 170 -7.12 1.89 17.71
N SER A 171 -5.83 1.65 17.80
CA SER A 171 -5.17 1.14 19.01
C SER A 171 -5.10 2.18 20.13
N ASN A 172 -5.17 3.47 19.80
CA ASN A 172 -5.05 4.56 20.76
C ASN A 172 -5.97 5.73 20.41
N TYR A 173 -6.52 6.40 21.43
CA TYR A 173 -7.30 7.64 21.28
C TYR A 173 -6.50 8.75 20.58
N HIS A 174 -5.19 8.79 20.77
CA HIS A 174 -4.34 9.77 20.09
C HIS A 174 -4.38 9.62 18.56
N ASP A 175 -4.53 8.40 18.05
CA ASP A 175 -4.61 8.16 16.61
C ASP A 175 -5.97 8.64 16.06
N TYR A 176 -7.01 8.67 16.88
CA TYR A 176 -8.35 9.18 16.51
C TYR A 176 -8.37 10.70 16.33
N ILE A 177 -7.69 11.46 17.20
CA ILE A 177 -7.69 12.94 17.14
C ILE A 177 -6.79 13.52 16.04
N HIS A 178 -5.93 12.69 15.43
CA HIS A 178 -4.98 13.07 14.39
C HIS A 178 -5.36 12.55 12.98
N LEU A 179 -6.58 12.00 12.84
CA LEU A 179 -7.20 11.65 11.56
C LEU A 179 -7.48 12.90 10.71
#